data_AF-A0A1Q8Z6J1-F1
#
_entry.id   AF-A0A1Q8Z6J1-F1
#
_cell.length_a   1.000
_cell.length_b   1.000
_cell.length_c   1.000
_cell.angle_alpha   90.00
_cell.angle_beta   90.00
_cell.angle_gamma   90.00
#
_symmetry.space_group_name_H-M   'P 1'
#
loop_
_entity.id
_entity.type
_entity.pdbx_description
1 polymer ?
#
loop_
_entity_poly.entity_id
_entity_poly.type
_entity_poly.pdbx_seq_one_letter_code
_entity_poly.pdbx_strand_id
1 'polypeptide(L)'
;MPPEIAVTFTPAQIEALRRAFREPRKHTIDLRLSLPFFRNWFYLVLLIGEERRSVDRRRMERASHPLLTPANVLFMTVMLGLFLAASTVVVAGVFNLPIAGNKVHPAAIPWLKNQRDCEQTGRTWLNDRCLDYDHNPSF
;
A
#
# COMPACT_ATOMS: atom_id res chain seq x y z
N MET A 1 -17.37 -16.61 -32.18
CA MET A 1 -17.82 -17.85 -32.85
C MET A 1 -18.24 -17.48 -34.27
N PRO A 2 -17.82 -18.23 -35.30
CA PRO A 2 -18.25 -17.95 -36.67
C PRO A 2 -19.77 -18.05 -36.80
N PRO A 3 -20.44 -17.11 -37.48
CA PRO A 3 -21.91 -17.07 -37.57
C PRO A 3 -22.47 -18.33 -38.26
N GLU A 4 -21.71 -18.92 -39.17
CA GLU A 4 -22.05 -20.13 -39.92
C GLU A 4 -22.16 -21.38 -39.02
N ILE A 5 -21.38 -21.44 -37.93
CA ILE A 5 -21.44 -22.54 -36.97
C ILE A 5 -22.55 -22.29 -35.94
N ALA A 6 -22.85 -21.03 -35.62
CA ALA A 6 -23.88 -20.70 -34.64
C ALA A 6 -25.28 -21.15 -35.08
N VAL A 7 -25.55 -21.16 -36.39
CA VAL A 7 -26.85 -21.58 -36.96
C VAL A 7 -27.03 -23.10 -37.02
N THR A 8 -25.97 -23.90 -36.88
CA THR A 8 -26.08 -25.37 -36.89
C THR A 8 -26.46 -25.94 -35.53
N PHE A 9 -26.52 -25.11 -34.50
CA PHE A 9 -26.85 -25.55 -33.14
C PHE A 9 -28.34 -25.76 -32.95
N THR A 10 -28.68 -26.88 -32.32
CA THR A 10 -30.04 -27.15 -31.89
C THR A 10 -30.42 -26.27 -30.70
N PRO A 11 -31.72 -26.01 -30.46
CA PRO A 11 -32.17 -25.26 -29.30
C PRO A 11 -31.67 -25.84 -27.97
N ALA A 12 -31.56 -27.16 -27.87
CA ALA A 12 -31.02 -27.84 -26.69
C ALA A 12 -29.52 -27.57 -26.50
N GLN A 13 -28.74 -27.52 -27.58
CA GLN A 13 -27.31 -27.16 -27.53
C GLN A 13 -27.12 -25.69 -27.13
N ILE A 14 -27.96 -24.79 -27.65
CA ILE A 14 -27.95 -23.37 -27.28
C ILE A 14 -28.24 -23.21 -25.79
N GLU A 15 -29.24 -23.93 -25.27
CA GLU A 15 -29.60 -23.87 -23.85
C GLU A 15 -28.50 -24.48 -22.95
N ALA A 16 -27.87 -25.57 -23.38
CA ALA A 16 -26.72 -26.15 -22.69
C ALA A 16 -25.52 -25.19 -22.65
N LEU A 17 -25.23 -24.51 -23.76
CA LEU A 17 -24.19 -23.47 -23.83
C LEU A 17 -24.52 -22.29 -22.91
N ARG A 18 -25.75 -21.78 -22.96
CA ARG A 18 -26.20 -20.70 -22.06
C ARG A 18 -26.06 -21.08 -20.59
N ARG A 19 -26.36 -22.34 -20.24
CA ARG A 19 -26.20 -22.85 -18.88
C ARG A 19 -24.73 -23.00 -18.48
N ALA A 20 -23.87 -23.44 -19.39
CA ALA A 20 -22.43 -23.56 -19.14
C ALA A 20 -21.72 -22.20 -18.99
N PHE A 21 -22.17 -21.17 -19.70
CA PHE A 21 -21.62 -19.81 -19.65
C PHE A 21 -22.34 -18.89 -18.65
N ARG A 22 -23.36 -19.38 -17.93
CA ARG A 22 -24.33 -18.53 -17.21
C ARG A 22 -23.73 -17.75 -16.04
N GLU A 23 -22.54 -18.10 -15.59
CA GLU A 23 -21.86 -17.34 -14.55
C GLU A 23 -20.43 -17.00 -14.97
N PRO A 24 -20.11 -15.71 -15.22
CA PRO A 24 -18.71 -15.31 -15.19
C PRO A 24 -18.17 -15.65 -13.81
N ARG A 25 -17.09 -16.43 -13.77
CA ARG A 25 -16.42 -16.75 -12.50
C ARG A 25 -16.08 -15.42 -11.83
N LYS A 26 -16.73 -15.14 -10.71
CA LYS A 26 -16.45 -13.93 -9.94
C LYS A 26 -15.04 -14.06 -9.37
N HIS A 27 -14.12 -13.28 -9.91
CA HIS A 27 -12.83 -13.05 -9.29
C HIS A 27 -12.99 -11.91 -8.28
N THR A 28 -12.28 -12.00 -7.15
CA THR A 28 -12.27 -10.94 -6.12
C THR A 28 -11.76 -9.63 -6.72
N ILE A 29 -10.81 -9.72 -7.64
CA ILE A 29 -10.28 -8.60 -8.43
C ILE A 29 -10.32 -9.05 -9.90
N ASP A 30 -11.09 -8.34 -10.72
CA ASP A 30 -11.09 -8.45 -12.18
C ASP A 30 -10.84 -7.06 -12.77
N LEU A 31 -9.56 -6.72 -12.97
CA LEU A 31 -9.13 -5.45 -13.53
C LEU A 31 -8.65 -5.67 -14.96
N ARG A 32 -9.29 -5.00 -15.92
CA ARG A 32 -8.94 -5.05 -17.34
C ARG A 32 -8.81 -3.63 -17.85
N LEU A 33 -7.59 -3.24 -18.21
CA LEU A 33 -7.26 -1.89 -18.64
C LEU A 33 -6.69 -1.94 -20.04
N SER A 34 -7.14 -1.01 -20.89
CA SER A 34 -6.52 -0.73 -22.17
C SER A 34 -5.86 0.63 -22.07
N LEU A 35 -4.53 0.66 -22.07
CA LEU A 35 -3.74 1.87 -21.95
C LEU A 35 -3.28 2.31 -23.35
N PRO A 36 -3.69 3.49 -23.84
CA PRO A 36 -3.14 4.05 -25.06
C PRO A 36 -1.73 4.59 -24.77
N PHE A 37 -0.69 3.87 -25.15
CA PHE A 37 0.69 4.31 -24.97
C PHE A 37 1.33 4.62 -26.33
N PHE A 38 1.46 5.92 -26.61
CA PHE A 38 1.90 6.48 -27.90
C PHE A 38 1.09 5.96 -29.09
N ARG A 39 1.68 5.09 -29.91
CA ARG A 39 1.09 4.56 -31.15
C ARG A 39 0.32 3.25 -30.95
N ASN A 40 0.58 2.55 -29.85
CA ASN A 40 0.10 1.20 -29.62
C ASN A 40 -0.85 1.14 -28.41
N TRP A 41 -1.81 0.22 -28.48
CA TRP A 41 -2.71 -0.07 -27.38
C TRP A 41 -2.16 -1.25 -26.61
N PHE A 42 -1.90 -1.05 -25.32
CA PHE A 42 -1.48 -2.12 -24.43
C PHE A 42 -2.67 -2.58 -23.62
N TYR A 43 -2.87 -3.90 -23.54
CA TYR A 43 -3.94 -4.49 -22.75
C TYR A 43 -3.33 -5.15 -21.50
N LEU A 44 -3.81 -4.72 -20.34
CA LEU A 44 -3.40 -5.23 -19.04
C LEU A 44 -4.60 -5.92 -18.38
N VAL A 45 -4.37 -7.13 -17.87
CA VAL A 45 -5.35 -7.90 -17.11
C VAL A 45 -4.74 -8.32 -15.79
N LEU A 46 -5.43 -8.03 -14.70
CA LEU A 46 -5.13 -8.52 -13.37
C LEU A 46 -6.36 -9.26 -12.84
N LEU A 47 -6.20 -10.58 -12.64
CA LEU A 47 -7.20 -11.45 -12.04
C LEU A 47 -6.67 -11.97 -10.71
N ILE A 48 -7.41 -11.74 -9.63
CA ILE A 48 -7.10 -12.30 -8.30
C ILE A 48 -8.38 -12.89 -7.72
N GLY A 49 -8.31 -14.11 -7.21
CA GLY A 49 -9.44 -14.78 -6.59
C GLY A 49 -9.06 -16.15 -6.05
N GLU A 50 -10.04 -16.82 -5.46
CA GLU A 50 -9.87 -18.16 -4.91
C GLU A 50 -9.53 -19.19 -6.01
N GLU A 51 -8.50 -20.00 -5.79
CA GLU A 51 -8.06 -21.03 -6.72
C GLU A 51 -8.91 -22.30 -6.57
N ARG A 52 -9.96 -22.42 -7.40
CA ARG A 52 -10.91 -23.56 -7.39
C ARG A 52 -10.56 -24.67 -8.40
N ARG A 53 -9.45 -24.57 -9.13
CA ARG A 53 -9.05 -25.56 -10.16
C ARG A 53 -8.33 -26.75 -9.53
N SER A 54 -8.48 -27.92 -10.14
CA SER A 54 -7.77 -29.13 -9.72
C SER A 54 -6.25 -28.97 -9.84
N VAL A 55 -5.50 -29.68 -8.99
CA VAL A 55 -4.03 -29.61 -8.97
C VAL A 55 -3.42 -29.98 -10.32
N ASP A 56 -3.95 -31.01 -10.99
CA ASP A 56 -3.46 -31.48 -12.29
C ASP A 56 -3.63 -30.41 -13.38
N ARG A 57 -4.81 -29.78 -13.43
CA ARG A 57 -5.08 -28.70 -14.39
C ARG A 57 -4.14 -27.52 -14.18
N ARG A 58 -3.88 -27.13 -12.92
CA ARG A 58 -2.95 -26.04 -12.60
C ARG A 58 -1.51 -26.37 -13.02
N ARG A 59 -1.07 -27.63 -12.87
CA ARG A 59 0.27 -28.05 -13.31
C ARG A 59 0.42 -27.96 -14.82
N MET A 60 -0.57 -28.46 -15.56
CA MET A 60 -0.58 -28.37 -17.03
C MET A 60 -0.59 -26.90 -17.51
N GLU A 61 -1.40 -26.05 -16.90
CA GLU A 61 -1.50 -24.63 -17.24
C GLU A 61 -0.22 -23.86 -16.91
N ARG A 62 0.45 -24.18 -15.80
CA ARG A 62 1.77 -23.60 -15.47
C ARG A 62 2.85 -24.00 -16.48
N ALA A 63 2.76 -25.21 -17.04
CA ALA A 63 3.70 -25.65 -18.09
C ALA A 63 3.51 -24.85 -19.39
N SER A 64 2.27 -24.44 -19.72
CA SER A 64 2.00 -23.62 -20.91
C SER A 64 2.22 -22.11 -20.69
N HIS A 65 2.23 -21.63 -19.44
CA HIS A 65 2.43 -20.23 -19.09
C HIS A 65 3.62 -20.03 -18.15
N PRO A 66 4.87 -20.13 -18.65
CA PRO A 66 6.06 -19.96 -17.83
C PRO A 66 6.19 -18.53 -17.29
N LEU A 67 6.42 -18.39 -15.98
CA LEU A 67 6.64 -17.09 -15.35
C LEU A 67 8.02 -16.50 -15.66
N LEU A 68 9.00 -17.34 -15.98
CA LEU A 68 10.40 -16.96 -16.16
C LEU A 68 10.77 -16.64 -17.62
N THR A 69 9.82 -16.11 -18.41
CA THR A 69 10.20 -15.56 -19.72
C THR A 69 11.02 -14.29 -19.51
N PRO A 70 11.99 -13.94 -20.39
CA PRO A 70 12.79 -12.74 -20.24
C PRO A 70 11.94 -11.46 -20.07
N ALA A 71 10.83 -11.37 -20.80
CA ALA A 71 9.89 -10.25 -20.69
C ALA A 71 9.20 -10.18 -19.32
N ASN A 72 8.75 -11.32 -18.78
CA ASN A 72 8.14 -11.37 -17.45
C ASN A 72 9.17 -11.05 -16.36
N VAL A 73 10.41 -11.55 -16.48
CA VAL A 73 11.49 -11.23 -15.53
C VAL A 73 11.77 -9.74 -15.54
N LEU A 74 11.92 -9.12 -16.72
CA LEU A 74 12.08 -7.67 -16.85
C LEU A 74 10.90 -6.90 -16.22
N PHE A 75 9.67 -7.34 -16.48
CA PHE A 75 8.48 -6.71 -15.90
C PHE A 75 8.49 -6.82 -14.36
N MET A 76 8.79 -7.99 -13.82
CA MET A 76 8.84 -8.23 -12.38
C MET A 76 9.95 -7.45 -11.69
N THR A 77 11.13 -7.34 -12.30
CA THR A 77 12.25 -6.55 -11.74
C THR A 77 11.94 -5.05 -11.73
N VAL A 78 11.33 -4.53 -12.80
CA VAL A 78 10.87 -3.13 -12.84
C VAL A 78 9.81 -2.86 -11.78
N MET A 79 8.81 -3.74 -11.65
CA MET A 79 7.77 -3.63 -10.61
C MET A 79 8.35 -3.66 -9.20
N LEU A 80 9.29 -4.57 -8.92
CA LEU A 80 9.97 -4.65 -7.63
C LEU A 80 10.80 -3.40 -7.34
N GLY A 81 11.55 -2.90 -8.33
CA GLY A 81 12.33 -1.68 -8.22
C GLY A 81 11.46 -0.46 -7.88
N LEU A 82 10.33 -0.30 -8.55
CA LEU A 82 9.37 0.77 -8.26
C LEU A 82 8.78 0.66 -6.85
N PHE A 83 8.44 -0.56 -6.41
CA PHE A 83 7.93 -0.79 -5.06
C PHE A 83 8.96 -0.40 -3.98
N LEU A 84 10.22 -0.80 -4.16
CA LEU A 84 11.31 -0.45 -3.24
C LEU A 84 11.60 1.06 -3.26
N ALA A 85 11.55 1.71 -4.43
CA ALA A 85 11.73 3.15 -4.52
C ALA A 85 10.59 3.92 -3.83
N ALA A 86 9.34 3.43 -3.95
CA ALA A 86 8.21 4.03 -3.25
C ALA A 86 8.32 3.85 -1.72
N SER A 87 8.79 2.68 -1.26
CA SER A 87 8.91 2.40 0.17
C SER A 87 9.97 3.27 0.86
N THR A 88 11.08 3.58 0.20
CA THR A 88 12.10 4.49 0.77
C THR A 88 11.59 5.91 0.96
N VAL A 89 10.73 6.41 0.06
CA VAL A 89 10.07 7.72 0.20
C VAL A 89 9.16 7.75 1.43
N VAL A 90 8.36 6.70 1.64
CA VAL A 90 7.47 6.60 2.81
C VAL A 90 8.29 6.56 4.10
N VAL A 91 9.33 5.73 4.14
CA VAL A 91 10.20 5.58 5.31
C VAL A 91 10.89 6.91 5.63
N ALA A 92 11.48 7.58 4.63
CA ALA A 92 12.08 8.90 4.82
C ALA A 92 11.07 9.92 5.34
N GLY A 93 9.84 9.93 4.81
CA GLY A 93 8.77 10.80 5.31
C GLY A 93 8.45 10.57 6.78
N VAL A 94 8.37 9.31 7.21
CA VAL A 94 8.12 8.95 8.62
C VAL A 94 9.29 9.35 9.52
N PHE A 95 10.54 9.12 9.10
CA PHE A 95 11.72 9.52 9.88
C PHE A 95 11.86 11.04 10.02
N ASN A 96 11.39 11.82 9.05
CA ASN A 96 11.42 13.28 9.10
C ASN A 96 10.20 13.89 9.81
N LEU A 97 9.30 13.07 10.39
CA LEU A 97 8.25 13.61 11.22
C LEU A 97 8.89 14.28 12.44
N PRO A 98 8.59 15.57 12.72
CA PRO A 98 9.03 16.19 13.95
C PRO A 98 8.37 15.43 15.09
N ILE A 99 9.17 14.70 15.87
CA ILE A 99 8.74 14.24 17.18
C ILE A 99 8.36 15.52 17.92
N ALA A 100 7.09 15.64 18.32
CA ALA A 100 6.66 16.72 19.20
C ALA A 100 7.48 16.59 20.49
N GLY A 101 8.60 17.31 20.57
CA GLY A 101 9.41 17.37 21.77
C GLY A 101 8.51 17.87 22.88
N ASN A 102 8.58 17.22 24.04
CA ASN A 102 7.82 17.64 25.22
C ASN A 102 8.05 19.13 25.43
N LYS A 103 7.02 19.96 25.20
CA LYS A 103 7.10 21.38 25.52
C LYS A 103 7.21 21.46 27.03
N VAL A 104 8.38 21.81 27.54
CA VAL A 104 8.57 22.05 28.96
C VAL A 104 7.90 23.37 29.31
N HIS A 105 6.99 23.33 30.27
CA HIS A 105 6.27 24.51 30.75
C HIS A 105 6.85 24.90 32.12
N PRO A 106 7.76 25.89 32.20
CA PRO A 106 8.41 26.23 33.45
C PRO A 106 7.43 26.82 34.45
N ALA A 107 7.59 26.47 35.73
CA ALA A 107 6.82 27.01 36.84
C ALA A 107 7.62 28.12 37.55
N ALA A 108 6.95 29.22 37.88
CA ALA A 108 7.56 30.31 38.64
C ALA A 108 7.42 30.07 40.15
N ILE A 109 8.51 30.22 40.91
CA ILE A 109 8.52 30.02 42.36
C ILE A 109 8.28 31.36 43.09
N PRO A 110 7.13 31.55 43.78
CA PRO A 110 6.76 32.86 44.32
C PRO A 110 7.58 33.34 45.52
N TRP A 111 8.20 32.42 46.27
CA TRP A 111 8.90 32.75 47.52
C TRP A 111 10.39 33.05 47.32
N LEU A 112 11.00 32.64 46.19
CA LEU A 112 12.39 32.94 45.86
C LEU A 112 12.45 34.21 45.02
N LYS A 113 12.70 35.34 45.69
CA LYS A 113 12.66 36.69 45.07
C LYS A 113 14.03 37.24 44.70
N ASN A 114 15.11 36.52 45.00
CA ASN A 114 16.47 36.93 44.70
C ASN A 114 17.16 35.87 43.84
N GLN A 115 17.99 36.33 42.90
CA GLN A 115 18.77 35.46 42.01
C GLN A 115 19.64 34.47 42.78
N ARG A 116 20.34 34.94 43.82
CA ARG A 116 21.27 34.12 44.62
C ARG A 116 20.57 32.94 45.28
N ASP A 117 19.40 33.16 45.87
CA ASP A 117 18.61 32.13 46.54
C ASP A 117 18.02 31.14 45.53
N CYS A 118 17.64 31.62 44.34
CA CYS A 118 17.16 30.77 43.25
C CYS A 118 18.26 29.83 42.73
N GLU A 119 19.42 30.37 42.38
CA GLU A 119 20.55 29.62 41.80
C GLU A 119 21.15 28.62 42.79
N GLN A 120 21.14 28.93 44.10
CA GLN A 120 21.54 27.97 45.15
C GLN A 120 20.68 26.71 45.17
N THR A 121 19.44 26.77 44.68
CA THR A 121 18.56 25.60 44.60
C THR A 121 18.69 24.83 43.28
N GLY A 122 19.64 25.20 42.41
CA GLY A 122 19.83 24.59 41.09
C GLY A 122 18.81 25.05 40.03
N ARG A 123 18.05 26.11 40.31
CA ARG A 123 17.02 26.66 39.41
C ARG A 123 17.55 27.83 38.59
N THR A 124 16.82 28.20 37.54
CA THR A 124 17.23 29.28 36.63
C THR A 124 16.53 30.58 36.97
N TRP A 125 17.29 31.66 37.13
CA TRP A 125 16.76 33.02 37.24
C TRP A 125 16.58 33.65 35.86
N LEU A 126 15.36 34.03 35.48
CA LEU A 126 15.05 34.63 34.18
C LEU A 126 13.88 35.62 34.30
N ASN A 127 14.03 36.82 33.71
CA ASN A 127 13.01 37.88 33.73
C ASN A 127 12.49 38.19 35.14
N ASP A 128 13.40 38.43 36.08
CA ASP A 128 13.12 38.75 37.49
C ASP A 128 12.27 37.68 38.22
N ARG A 129 12.33 36.43 37.76
CA ARG A 129 11.61 35.30 38.34
C ARG A 129 12.51 34.08 38.43
N CYS A 130 12.32 33.29 39.48
CA CYS A 130 12.92 31.97 39.62
C CYS A 130 12.05 30.92 38.90
N LEU A 131 12.60 30.23 37.92
CA LEU A 131 11.91 29.23 37.08
C LEU A 131 12.40 27.81 37.38
N ASP A 132 11.44 26.90 37.52
CA ASP A 132 11.64 25.47 37.65
C ASP A 132 11.21 24.76 36.35
N TYR A 133 12.09 23.93 35.78
CA TYR A 133 11.88 23.21 34.51
C TYR A 133 11.64 21.71 34.71
N ASP A 134 11.69 21.20 35.94
CA ASP A 134 11.60 19.77 36.23
C ASP A 134 10.16 19.22 36.17
N HIS A 135 9.17 20.09 35.92
CA HIS A 135 7.77 19.70 35.85
C HIS A 135 7.30 19.52 34.40
N ASN A 136 7.04 18.28 34.03
CA ASN A 136 6.27 17.93 32.84
C ASN A 136 4.77 17.97 33.22
N PRO A 137 3.93 18.81 32.61
CA PRO A 137 2.49 18.85 32.94
C PRO A 137 1.72 17.57 32.54
N SER A 138 2.41 16.58 31.98
CA SER A 138 1.85 15.30 31.56
C SER A 138 1.80 14.24 32.67
N PHE A 139 2.34 14.49 33.87
CA PHE A 139 2.21 13.62 35.06
C PHE A 139 2.30 14.42 36.37
#